data_AF-A0A350QS27-F1
#
_entry.id   AF-A0A350QS27-F1
#
_cell.length_a   1.000
_cell.length_b   1.000
_cell.length_c   1.000
_cell.angle_alpha   90.00
_cell.angle_beta   90.00
_cell.angle_gamma   90.00
#
_symmetry.space_group_name_H-M   'P 1'
#
loop_
_entity.id
_entity.type
_entity.pdbx_description
1 polymer ?
#
loop_
_entity_poly.entity_id
_entity_poly.type
_entity_poly.pdbx_seq_one_letter_code
_entity_poly.pdbx_strand_id
1 'polypeptide(L)'
;ASCERVFDPSLEGRPVVVLSNNDGCVIARSQEAKTIGVRMGEPIFKCKQRVKNDSLVIRSSNYTLYDDMSRRVVESIREFIPDIEIY
;
A
#
# COMPACT_ATOMS: atom_id res chain seq x y z
N ALA A 1 0.13 0.85 -1.12
CA ALA A 1 0.56 0.22 -2.38
C ALA A 1 0.31 1.13 -3.57
N SER A 2 -0.93 1.60 -3.83
CA SER A 2 -1.18 2.54 -4.93
C SER A 2 -0.45 3.87 -4.75
N CYS A 3 -0.49 4.47 -3.55
CA CYS A 3 0.25 5.72 -3.29
C CYS A 3 1.75 5.55 -3.55
N GLU A 4 2.37 4.42 -3.18
CA GLU A 4 3.78 4.15 -3.48
C GLU A 4 4.07 4.17 -4.99
N ARG A 5 3.18 3.63 -5.84
CA ARG A 5 3.35 3.63 -7.30
C ARG A 5 3.27 5.02 -7.94
N VAL A 6 2.45 5.91 -7.36
CA VAL A 6 2.34 7.29 -7.84
C VAL A 6 3.69 8.03 -7.74
N PHE A 7 4.48 7.71 -6.72
CA PHE A 7 5.79 8.34 -6.48
C PHE A 7 6.96 7.51 -7.00
N ASP A 8 6.79 6.19 -7.16
CA ASP A 8 7.78 5.28 -7.74
C ASP A 8 7.13 4.44 -8.85
N PRO A 9 7.09 4.94 -10.10
CA PRO A 9 6.49 4.23 -11.23
C PRO A 9 7.18 2.90 -11.57
N SER A 10 8.40 2.65 -11.08
CA SER A 10 9.08 1.36 -11.28
C SER A 10 8.38 0.19 -10.58
N LEU A 11 7.41 0.49 -9.70
CA LEU A 11 6.59 -0.47 -8.97
C LEU A 11 5.35 -0.93 -9.74
N GLU A 12 5.09 -0.37 -10.92
CA GLU A 12 3.98 -0.79 -11.79
C GLU A 12 4.18 -2.25 -12.24
N GLY A 13 3.11 -3.06 -12.18
CA GLY A 13 3.18 -4.48 -12.52
C GLY A 13 3.99 -5.36 -11.54
N ARG A 14 4.56 -4.78 -10.47
CA ARG A 14 5.33 -5.54 -9.47
C ARG A 14 4.47 -5.91 -8.26
N PRO A 15 4.71 -7.08 -7.63
CA PRO A 15 4.09 -7.41 -6.36
C PRO A 15 4.69 -6.54 -5.24
N VAL A 16 3.92 -5.54 -4.82
CA VAL A 16 4.25 -4.63 -3.71
C VAL A 16 3.39 -4.91 -2.49
N VAL A 17 4.02 -4.89 -1.31
CA VAL A 17 3.36 -4.88 0.01
C VAL A 17 3.82 -3.68 0.82
N VAL A 18 2.92 -3.15 1.65
CA VAL A 18 3.22 -2.10 2.63
C VAL A 18 3.01 -2.68 4.03
N LEU A 19 3.97 -2.43 4.92
CA LEU A 19 3.97 -2.97 6.28
C LEU A 19 3.45 -1.97 7.30
N SER A 20 2.96 -2.46 8.43
CA SER A 20 2.53 -1.67 9.59
C SER A 20 3.68 -0.89 10.22
N ASN A 21 3.36 -0.04 11.21
CA ASN A 21 4.35 0.44 12.17
C ASN A 21 5.23 -0.72 12.68
N ASN A 22 6.53 -0.44 12.77
CA ASN A 22 7.58 -1.39 13.12
C ASN A 22 7.73 -2.59 12.16
N ASP A 23 7.20 -2.51 10.94
CA ASP A 23 7.37 -3.50 9.87
C ASP A 23 6.91 -4.93 10.24
N GLY A 24 5.97 -5.07 11.17
CA GLY A 24 5.52 -6.36 11.68
C GLY A 24 4.61 -7.12 10.71
N CYS A 25 3.58 -6.45 10.18
CA CYS A 25 2.51 -7.09 9.43
C CYS A 25 2.19 -6.36 8.12
N VAL A 26 1.73 -7.08 7.11
CA VAL A 26 1.26 -6.51 5.84
C VAL A 26 -0.07 -5.78 6.05
N ILE A 27 -0.11 -4.47 5.79
CA ILE A 27 -1.33 -3.63 5.90
C ILE A 27 -1.83 -3.12 4.55
N ALA A 28 -1.06 -3.29 3.49
CA ALA A 28 -1.53 -3.00 2.13
C ALA A 28 -0.83 -3.91 1.14
N ARG A 29 -1.50 -4.24 0.04
CA ARG A 29 -0.97 -5.14 -0.98
C ARG A 29 -1.50 -4.79 -2.36
N SER A 30 -0.60 -4.79 -3.33
CA SER A 30 -0.92 -4.71 -4.77
C SER A 30 -1.69 -5.96 -5.24
N GLN A 31 -2.31 -5.89 -6.41
CA GLN A 31 -3.07 -7.02 -6.95
C GLN A 31 -2.16 -8.21 -7.29
N GLU A 32 -0.94 -7.92 -7.75
CA GLU A 32 0.11 -8.88 -8.04
C GLU A 32 0.56 -9.59 -6.75
N ALA A 33 0.71 -8.85 -5.64
CA ALA A 33 0.98 -9.44 -4.33
C ALA A 33 -0.17 -10.32 -3.81
N LYS A 34 -1.43 -9.95 -4.08
CA LYS A 34 -2.59 -10.81 -3.77
C LYS A 34 -2.57 -12.10 -4.58
N THR A 35 -2.19 -12.02 -5.86
CA THR A 35 -2.16 -13.15 -6.80
C THR A 35 -1.14 -14.21 -6.39
N ILE A 36 0.02 -13.81 -5.89
CA ILE A 36 1.01 -14.72 -5.29
C ILE A 36 0.64 -15.15 -3.86
N GLY A 37 -0.55 -14.77 -3.39
CA GLY A 37 -1.18 -15.25 -2.16
C GLY A 37 -0.82 -14.49 -0.89
N VAL A 38 -0.15 -13.33 -0.92
CA VAL A 38 0.13 -12.54 0.30
C VAL A 38 -1.18 -12.13 0.95
N ARG A 39 -1.41 -12.46 2.23
CA ARG A 39 -2.65 -12.12 2.93
C ARG A 39 -2.55 -10.79 3.67
N MET A 40 -3.69 -10.14 3.86
CA MET A 40 -3.80 -8.96 4.71
C MET A 40 -3.55 -9.36 6.18
N GLY A 41 -2.80 -8.55 6.93
CA GLY A 41 -2.45 -8.81 8.33
C GLY A 41 -1.42 -9.92 8.52
N GLU A 42 -0.88 -10.49 7.43
CA GLU A 42 0.13 -11.55 7.53
C GLU A 42 1.45 -10.99 8.06
N PRO A 43 2.07 -11.63 9.07
CA PRO A 43 3.39 -11.22 9.53
C PRO A 43 4.45 -11.33 8.43
N ILE A 44 5.36 -10.37 8.36
CA ILE A 44 6.33 -10.28 7.27
C ILE A 44 7.26 -11.49 7.21
N PHE A 45 7.61 -12.09 8.35
CA PHE A 45 8.47 -13.26 8.39
C PHE A 45 7.83 -14.49 7.71
N LYS A 46 6.51 -14.64 7.81
CA LYS A 46 5.76 -15.70 7.11
C LYS A 46 5.70 -15.44 5.61
N CYS A 47 5.53 -14.17 5.23
CA CYS A 47 5.59 -13.75 3.83
C CYS A 47 6.96 -14.04 3.22
N LYS A 48 8.06 -13.68 3.89
CA LYS A 48 9.44 -13.91 3.42
C LYS A 48 9.77 -15.41 3.28
N GLN A 49 9.27 -16.24 4.18
CA GLN A 49 9.48 -17.69 4.09
C GLN A 49 8.73 -18.31 2.89
N ARG A 50 7.55 -17.78 2.57
CA ARG A 50 6.68 -18.32 1.51
C ARG A 50 7.05 -17.77 0.14
N VAL A 51 7.35 -16.49 0.06
CA VAL A 51 7.78 -15.81 -1.16
C VAL A 51 9.30 -15.87 -1.20
N LYS A 52 9.83 -17.04 -1.56
CA LYS A 52 11.28 -17.29 -1.73
C LYS A 52 11.91 -16.56 -2.93
N ASN A 53 11.18 -15.66 -3.59
CA ASN A 53 11.67 -14.93 -4.76
C ASN A 53 11.77 -13.44 -4.45
N ASP A 54 12.90 -12.85 -4.85
CA ASP A 54 13.21 -11.40 -4.79
C ASP A 54 12.22 -10.49 -5.54
N SER A 55 11.15 -11.06 -6.10
CA SER A 55 10.12 -10.32 -6.82
C SER A 55 9.26 -9.43 -5.91
N LEU A 56 9.09 -9.79 -4.63
CA LEU A 56 8.23 -9.06 -3.69
C LEU A 56 8.89 -7.78 -3.19
N VAL A 57 8.35 -6.64 -3.59
CA VAL A 57 8.77 -5.33 -3.08
C VAL A 57 8.10 -5.08 -1.75
N ILE A 58 8.90 -4.78 -0.74
CA ILE A 58 8.45 -4.46 0.62
C ILE A 58 8.70 -2.98 0.87
N ARG A 59 7.67 -2.25 1.31
CA ARG A 59 7.77 -0.85 1.76
C ARG A 59 7.28 -0.75 3.20
N SER A 60 7.99 0.03 4.02
CA SER A 60 7.48 0.47 5.32
C SER A 60 6.36 1.49 5.11
N SER A 61 5.48 1.66 6.10
CA SER A 61 4.42 2.67 6.01
C SER A 61 4.98 4.08 5.90
N ASN A 62 4.47 4.85 4.93
CA ASN A 62 4.72 6.28 4.78
C ASN A 62 3.42 7.07 5.02
N TYR A 63 3.10 7.33 6.28
CA TYR A 63 1.85 8.00 6.65
C TYR A 63 1.75 9.42 6.12
N THR A 64 2.85 10.16 6.05
CA THR A 64 2.87 11.51 5.49
C THR A 64 2.46 11.50 4.02
N LEU A 65 2.96 10.53 3.25
CA LEU A 65 2.56 10.35 1.86
C LEU A 65 1.07 10.02 1.71
N TYR A 66 0.57 9.13 2.57
CA TYR A 66 -0.81 8.66 2.49
C TYR A 66 -1.81 9.73 2.90
N ASP A 67 -1.47 10.54 3.91
CA ASP A 67 -2.26 11.68 4.36
C ASP A 67 -2.34 12.77 3.29
N ASP A 68 -1.21 13.13 2.67
CA ASP A 68 -1.19 14.11 1.58
C ASP A 68 -2.03 13.64 0.38
N MET A 69 -1.92 12.36 0.01
CA MET A 69 -2.73 11.78 -1.07
C MET A 69 -4.22 11.77 -0.73
N SER A 70 -4.58 11.41 0.51
CA SER A 70 -5.97 11.43 0.98
C SER A 70 -6.57 12.84 0.88
N ARG A 71 -5.83 13.84 1.39
CA ARG A 71 -6.24 15.25 1.34
C ARG A 71 -6.51 15.72 -0.09
N ARG A 72 -5.61 15.44 -1.04
CA ARG A 72 -5.78 15.82 -2.46
C ARG A 72 -7.03 15.19 -3.10
N VAL A 73 -7.32 13.94 -2.76
CA VAL A 73 -8.53 13.25 -3.24
C VAL A 73 -9.78 13.92 -2.67
N VAL A 74 -9.81 14.19 -1.37
CA VAL A 74 -10.93 14.87 -0.72
C VAL A 74 -11.15 16.27 -1.28
N GLU A 75 -10.09 17.04 -1.50
CA GLU A 75 -10.15 18.37 -2.12
C GLU A 75 -10.82 18.31 -3.49
N SER A 76 -10.45 17.33 -4.32
CA SER A 76 -11.05 17.14 -5.65
C SER A 76 -12.53 16.78 -5.57
N ILE A 77 -12.94 15.98 -4.58
CA ILE A 77 -14.35 15.59 -4.42
C ILE A 77 -15.21 16.77 -3.92
N ARG A 78 -14.65 17.61 -3.04
CA ARG A 78 -15.34 18.79 -2.49
C ARG A 78 -15.78 19.80 -3.54
N GLU A 79 -15.12 19.83 -4.69
CA GLU A 79 -15.54 20.65 -5.84
C GLU A 79 -16.93 20.26 -6.38
N PHE A 80 -17.35 19.01 -6.18
CA PHE A 80 -18.62 18.48 -6.67
C PHE A 80 -19.65 18.27 -5.55
N ILE A 81 -19.20 17.88 -4.36
CA ILE A 81 -20.06 17.58 -3.21
C ILE A 81 -19.46 18.28 -1.98
N PRO A 82 -19.99 19.44 -1.57
CA PRO A 82 -19.41 20.22 -0.48
C PRO A 82 -19.64 19.60 0.90
N ASP A 83 -20.69 18.80 1.07
CA ASP A 83 -21.00 18.11 2.32
C ASP A 83 -20.43 16.68 2.30
N ILE A 84 -19.23 16.52 2.86
CA ILE A 84 -18.50 15.26 2.87
C ILE A 84 -17.90 15.00 4.26
N GLU A 85 -18.06 13.77 4.75
CA GLU A 85 -17.46 13.29 5.99
C GLU A 85 -16.26 12.39 5.68
N ILE A 86 -15.12 12.63 6.33
CA ILE A 86 -13.89 11.86 6.17
C ILE A 86 -13.81 10.86 7.35
N TYR A 87 -13.60 9.58 7.07
CA TYR A 87 -13.51 8.49 8.05
C TYR A 87 -12.14 7.80 8.02
#